data_AF-A0A1E5PG33-F1
#
_entry.id   AF-A0A1E5PG33-F1
#
_cell.length_a   1.000
_cell.length_b   1.000
_cell.length_c   1.000
_cell.angle_alpha   90.00
_cell.angle_beta   90.00
_cell.angle_gamma   90.00
#
_symmetry.space_group_name_H-M   'P 1'
#
loop_
_entity.id
_entity.type
_entity.pdbx_description
1 polymer ?
#
loop_
_entity_poly.entity_id
_entity_poly.type
_entity_poly.pdbx_seq_one_letter_code
_entity_poly.pdbx_strand_id
1 'polypeptide(L)'
;MRSGPDGTFRLVNQQTSQCLYSNGLGQAVFVGDCAQDAGRLWRTGSGGSLRSDYGGGCLDLGMSSGLVTRTCAGAASQRWTRQA
;
A
#
# COMPACT_ATOMS: atom_id res chain seq x y z
N MET A 1 10.19 -5.93 -1.34
CA MET A 1 9.52 -5.13 -2.40
C MET A 1 10.00 -5.64 -3.74
N ARG A 2 9.11 -5.77 -4.72
CA ARG A 2 9.48 -6.05 -6.13
C ARG A 2 9.14 -4.82 -6.97
N SER A 3 10.16 -4.14 -7.48
CA SER A 3 10.01 -2.87 -8.21
C SER A 3 9.66 -3.11 -9.69
N GLY A 4 8.79 -2.28 -10.24
CA GLY A 4 8.46 -2.19 -11.66
C GLY A 4 9.14 -0.98 -12.33
N PRO A 5 9.06 -0.88 -13.67
CA PRO A 5 9.74 0.17 -14.45
C PRO A 5 9.27 1.59 -14.12
N ASP A 6 7.99 1.75 -13.74
CA ASP A 6 7.35 3.06 -13.55
C ASP A 6 7.45 3.59 -12.11
N GLY A 7 8.42 3.09 -11.33
CA GLY A 7 8.58 3.41 -9.91
C GLY A 7 7.48 2.82 -9.01
N THR A 8 6.59 1.99 -9.56
CA THR A 8 5.66 1.16 -8.80
C THR A 8 6.38 -0.04 -8.20
N PHE A 9 5.79 -0.64 -7.17
CA PHE A 9 6.27 -1.90 -6.62
C PHE A 9 5.13 -2.69 -6.00
N ARG A 10 5.35 -4.00 -5.85
CA ARG A 10 4.51 -4.87 -5.03
C ARG A 10 5.13 -5.02 -3.64
N LEU A 11 4.31 -4.85 -2.61
CA LEU A 11 4.70 -5.11 -1.22
C LEU A 11 4.35 -6.57 -0.90
N VAL A 12 5.37 -7.41 -0.83
CA VAL A 12 5.21 -8.88 -0.68
C VAL A 12 5.46 -9.25 0.77
N ASN A 13 4.51 -9.96 1.38
CA ASN A 13 4.72 -10.63 2.66
C ASN A 13 5.70 -11.79 2.45
N GLN A 14 6.84 -11.77 3.15
CA GLN A 14 7.91 -12.77 2.95
C GLN A 14 7.53 -14.16 3.47
N GLN A 15 6.66 -14.24 4.48
CA GLN A 15 6.22 -15.50 5.06
C GLN A 15 5.23 -16.23 4.14
N THR A 16 4.27 -15.51 3.57
CA THR A 16 3.19 -16.12 2.77
C THR A 16 3.38 -15.99 1.26
N SER A 17 4.37 -15.20 0.82
CA SER A 17 4.56 -14.80 -0.59
C SER A 17 3.36 -14.06 -1.21
N GLN A 18 2.39 -13.61 -0.41
CA GLN A 18 1.23 -12.85 -0.85
C GLN A 18 1.54 -11.36 -0.94
N CYS A 19 0.83 -10.65 -1.81
CA CYS A 19 0.97 -9.22 -2.02
C CYS A 19 -0.07 -8.44 -1.24
N LEU A 20 0.37 -7.37 -0.58
CA LEU A 20 -0.51 -6.35 -0.03
C LEU A 20 -1.26 -5.64 -1.16
N TYR A 21 -2.59 -5.56 -1.06
CA TYR A 21 -3.41 -4.90 -2.06
C TYR A 21 -4.49 -3.99 -1.45
N SER A 22 -4.72 -2.87 -2.14
CA SER A 22 -5.80 -1.93 -1.86
C SER A 22 -7.13 -2.48 -2.38
N ASN A 23 -8.16 -2.50 -1.53
CA ASN A 23 -9.55 -2.78 -1.95
C ASN A 23 -10.32 -1.51 -2.39
N GLY A 24 -9.62 -0.39 -2.61
CA GLY A 24 -10.18 0.89 -3.00
C GLY A 24 -10.18 1.94 -1.88
N LEU A 25 -10.35 3.20 -2.26
CA LEU A 25 -10.28 4.34 -1.34
C LEU A 25 -11.33 4.21 -0.21
N GLY A 26 -10.89 4.40 1.03
CA GLY A 26 -11.72 4.26 2.23
C GLY A 26 -11.94 2.82 2.68
N GLN A 27 -11.39 1.83 1.96
CA GLN A 27 -11.53 0.41 2.27
C GLN A 27 -10.28 -0.13 2.97
N ALA A 28 -10.45 -1.30 3.60
CA ALA A 28 -9.36 -2.07 4.18
C ALA A 28 -8.38 -2.56 3.12
N VAL A 29 -7.15 -2.80 3.57
CA VAL A 29 -6.06 -3.36 2.77
C VAL A 29 -5.85 -4.81 3.19
N PHE A 30 -5.68 -5.71 2.22
CA PHE A 30 -5.59 -7.14 2.46
C PHE A 30 -4.33 -7.73 1.81
N VAL A 31 -4.08 -9.02 2.05
CA VAL A 31 -3.05 -9.80 1.34
C VAL A 31 -3.73 -10.83 0.43
N GLY A 32 -3.14 -11.08 -0.74
CA GLY A 32 -3.64 -12.07 -1.68
C GLY A 32 -2.62 -12.45 -2.74
N ASP A 33 -3.02 -13.23 -3.74
CA ASP A 33 -2.15 -13.60 -4.85
C ASP A 33 -1.54 -12.35 -5.50
N CYS A 34 -0.23 -12.42 -5.72
CA CYS A 34 0.53 -11.40 -6.39
C CYS A 34 0.26 -11.34 -7.89
N ALA A 35 -0.17 -12.41 -8.57
CA ALA A 35 -0.34 -12.43 -10.03
C ALA A 35 -1.41 -11.44 -10.54
N GLN A 36 -2.28 -10.96 -9.66
CA GLN A 36 -3.30 -9.96 -9.97
C GLN A 36 -2.71 -8.54 -10.00
N ASP A 37 -3.12 -7.74 -10.98
CA ASP A 37 -2.59 -6.39 -11.15
C ASP A 37 -3.34 -5.34 -10.31
N ALA A 38 -4.67 -5.39 -10.29
CA ALA A 38 -5.50 -4.34 -9.68
C ALA A 38 -5.19 -4.15 -8.19
N GLY A 39 -4.77 -2.95 -7.78
CA GLY A 39 -4.56 -2.60 -6.37
C GLY A 39 -3.33 -3.20 -5.70
N ARG A 40 -2.50 -3.98 -6.41
CA ARG A 40 -1.26 -4.58 -5.87
C ARG A 40 -0.03 -3.68 -6.08
N LEU A 41 -0.19 -2.62 -6.85
CA LEU A 41 0.88 -1.69 -7.17
C LEU A 41 0.82 -0.47 -6.26
N TRP A 42 1.97 -0.18 -5.67
CA TRP A 42 2.18 0.92 -4.75
C TRP A 42 3.32 1.79 -5.25
N ARG A 43 3.27 3.08 -4.95
CA ARG A 43 4.37 4.03 -5.19
C ARG A 43 4.77 4.67 -3.87
N THR A 44 6.06 4.98 -3.73
CA THR A 44 6.48 5.88 -2.66
C THR A 44 6.10 7.30 -3.03
N GLY A 45 5.59 8.06 -2.07
CA GLY A 45 5.25 9.47 -2.21
C GLY A 45 6.02 10.34 -1.21
N SER A 46 5.68 11.62 -1.19
CA SER A 46 6.26 12.58 -0.24
C SER A 46 6.10 12.12 1.21
N GLY A 47 7.12 12.39 2.03
CA GLY A 47 7.09 12.11 3.47
C GLY A 47 7.06 10.62 3.84
N GLY A 48 7.44 9.72 2.93
CA GLY A 48 7.41 8.28 3.15
C GLY A 48 6.01 7.65 2.98
N SER A 49 5.11 8.33 2.28
CA SER A 49 3.78 7.76 1.99
C SER A 49 3.86 6.59 1.02
N LEU A 50 2.95 5.62 1.17
CA LEU A 50 2.74 4.54 0.20
C LEU A 50 1.40 4.76 -0.49
N ARG A 51 1.42 5.17 -1.76
CA ARG A 51 0.22 5.49 -2.54
C ARG A 51 -0.17 4.30 -3.41
N SER A 52 -1.42 3.85 -3.30
CA SER A 52 -1.98 2.86 -4.21
C SER A 52 -2.26 3.50 -5.57
N ASP A 53 -1.95 2.78 -6.65
CA ASP A 53 -2.40 3.18 -7.99
C ASP A 53 -3.90 2.92 -8.21
N TYR A 54 -4.52 2.12 -7.34
CA TYR A 54 -5.93 1.80 -7.36
C TYR A 54 -6.69 2.77 -6.44
N GLY A 55 -7.43 3.69 -7.04
CA GLY A 55 -8.18 4.74 -6.34
C GLY A 55 -7.30 5.88 -5.77
N GLY A 56 -5.98 5.79 -5.86
CA GLY A 56 -5.06 6.91 -5.59
C GLY A 56 -4.81 7.25 -4.11
N GLY A 57 -5.33 6.46 -3.16
CA GLY A 57 -5.19 6.69 -1.72
C GLY A 57 -3.83 6.28 -1.15
N CYS A 58 -3.50 6.81 0.03
CA CYS A 58 -2.32 6.47 0.81
C CYS A 58 -2.63 5.38 1.83
N LEU A 59 -1.68 4.46 2.04
CA LEU A 59 -1.72 3.47 3.12
C LEU A 59 -1.73 4.20 4.47
N ASP A 60 -2.73 3.93 5.27
CA ASP A 60 -3.01 4.63 6.52
C ASP A 60 -3.36 3.63 7.62
N LEU A 61 -3.17 4.03 8.88
CA LEU A 61 -3.68 3.31 10.02
C LEU A 61 -5.20 3.51 10.13
N GLY A 62 -5.95 2.42 10.01
CA GLY A 62 -7.36 2.37 10.34
C GLY A 62 -7.53 2.31 11.87
N MET A 63 -8.32 3.22 12.44
CA MET A 63 -8.49 3.35 13.90
C MET A 63 -8.96 2.05 14.60
N SER A 64 -9.54 1.09 13.88
CA SER A 64 -10.04 -0.18 14.45
C SER A 64 -9.84 -1.43 13.57
N SER A 65 -9.34 -1.31 12.34
CA SER A 65 -9.40 -2.39 11.34
C SER A 65 -8.05 -2.76 10.72
N GLY A 66 -6.94 -2.37 11.35
CA GLY A 66 -5.61 -2.53 10.76
C GLY A 66 -5.32 -1.47 9.71
N LEU A 67 -4.94 -1.85 8.49
CA LEU A 67 -4.55 -0.92 7.43
C LEU A 67 -5.72 -0.59 6.51
N VAL A 68 -5.80 0.67 6.08
CA VAL A 68 -6.78 1.16 5.11
C VAL A 68 -6.10 2.01 4.05
N THR A 69 -6.77 2.28 2.94
CA THR A 69 -6.37 3.41 2.07
C THR A 69 -7.25 4.62 2.34
N ARG A 70 -6.64 5.80 2.51
CA ARG A 70 -7.35 7.08 2.72
C ARG A 70 -6.79 8.15 1.79
N THR A 71 -7.51 9.26 1.68
CA THR A 71 -7.00 10.44 0.98
C THR A 71 -5.65 10.83 1.59
N CYS A 72 -4.65 11.02 0.73
CA CYS A 72 -3.32 11.40 1.15
C CYS A 72 -3.37 12.81 1.78
N ALA A 73 -3.08 12.90 3.06
CA ALA A 73 -3.07 14.14 3.85
C ALA A 73 -1.68 14.48 4.40
N GLY A 74 -0.68 13.60 4.21
CA GLY A 74 0.65 13.77 4.78
C GLY A 74 0.71 13.57 6.30
N ALA A 75 -0.37 13.01 6.87
CA ALA A 75 -0.49 12.69 8.29
C ALA A 75 0.58 11.69 8.74
N ALA A 76 0.95 11.71 10.02
CA ALA A 76 1.94 10.78 10.58
C ALA A 76 1.53 9.31 10.40
N SER A 77 0.23 9.01 10.46
CA SER A 77 -0.34 7.67 10.25
C SER A 77 -0.18 7.15 8.82
N GLN A 78 0.22 8.02 7.88
CA GLN A 78 0.45 7.69 6.47
C GLN A 78 1.95 7.62 6.12
N ARG A 79 2.86 7.72 7.10
CA ARG A 79 4.31 7.73 6.87
C ARG A 79 4.91 6.38 7.22
N TRP A 80 5.55 5.76 6.25
CA TRP A 80 6.12 4.42 6.36
C TRP A 80 7.61 4.48 6.05
N THR A 81 8.40 3.84 6.90
CA THR A 81 9.83 3.65 6.70
C THR A 81 10.14 2.17 6.58
N ARG A 82 11.12 1.81 5.75
CA ARG A 82 11.68 0.46 5.82
C ARG A 82 12.36 0.29 7.16
N GLN A 83 12.09 -0.81 7.85
CA GLN A 83 12.88 -1.18 9.02
C GLN A 83 14.29 -1.58 8.55
N ALA A 84 15.30 -1.15 9.31
CA ALA A 84 16.69 -1.56 9.12
C ALA A 84 16.90 -3.03 9.49
#